data_AF-A0A934ZLZ2-F1
#
_entry.id   AF-A0A934ZLZ2-F1
#
_cell.length_a   1.000
_cell.length_b   1.000
_cell.length_c   1.000
_cell.angle_alpha   90.00
_cell.angle_beta   90.00
_cell.angle_gamma   90.00
#
_symmetry.space_group_name_H-M   'P 1'
#
loop_
_entity.id
_entity.type
_entity.pdbx_description
1 polymer ?
#
loop_
_entity_poly.entity_id
_entity_poly.type
_entity_poly.pdbx_seq_one_letter_code
_entity_poly.pdbx_strand_id
1 'polypeptide(L)'
;MNSVRLSTQPGGGGDTTPAPTGAARANRAIRAFQDSRVVNTCWQNLLRMNPSLRDASVRITLSVNGQGRITSATVSGSPDPRFDACIRGRVGTIAPIGAGESLDAQTTVNLTTGG
;
A
#
# COMPACT_ATOMS: atom_id res chain seq x y z
N MET A 1 11.91 50.81 -8.48
CA MET A 1 11.04 49.63 -8.25
C MET A 1 11.31 48.62 -9.35
N ASN A 2 11.21 47.34 -8.99
CA ASN A 2 11.36 46.11 -9.80
C ASN A 2 12.76 45.54 -10.01
N SER A 3 13.10 44.65 -9.07
CA SER A 3 14.11 43.60 -9.20
C SER A 3 13.56 42.47 -10.07
N VAL A 4 14.27 42.14 -11.14
CA VAL A 4 14.10 40.93 -11.93
C VAL A 4 14.60 39.73 -11.11
N ARG A 5 13.75 38.73 -10.88
CA ARG A 5 14.18 37.39 -10.47
C ARG A 5 13.80 36.41 -11.57
N LEU A 6 14.78 36.13 -12.43
CA LEU A 6 14.78 34.97 -13.32
C LEU A 6 15.59 33.87 -12.61
N SER A 7 14.95 32.77 -12.26
CA SER A 7 15.63 31.50 -11.93
C SER A 7 14.73 30.34 -12.34
N THR A 8 14.82 30.02 -13.63
CA THR A 8 14.98 28.66 -14.17
C THR A 8 14.03 27.56 -13.66
N GLN A 9 12.94 27.31 -14.39
CA GLN A 9 12.34 25.98 -14.53
C GLN A 9 12.22 25.67 -16.03
N PRO A 10 13.01 24.75 -16.59
CA PRO A 10 12.79 24.28 -17.94
C PRO A 10 12.14 22.89 -17.92
N GLY A 11 10.98 22.75 -18.58
CA GLY A 11 10.60 21.46 -19.17
C GLY A 11 9.10 21.13 -19.25
N GLY A 12 8.50 21.41 -20.41
CA GLY A 12 7.65 20.43 -21.11
C GLY A 12 6.14 20.55 -20.95
N GLY A 13 5.44 20.84 -22.06
CA GLY A 13 4.00 21.09 -22.11
C GLY A 13 3.10 19.85 -22.16
N GLY A 14 1.79 20.11 -22.04
CA GLY A 14 0.71 19.16 -22.25
C GLY A 14 -0.54 19.52 -21.45
N ASP A 15 -1.51 20.16 -22.10
CA ASP A 15 -2.89 20.29 -21.58
C ASP A 15 -3.47 18.88 -21.38
N THR A 16 -3.52 18.37 -20.14
CA THR A 16 -4.11 17.06 -19.81
C THR A 16 -4.63 17.09 -18.37
N THR A 17 -5.93 16.88 -18.18
CA THR A 17 -6.47 16.48 -16.87
C THR A 17 -5.61 15.31 -16.36
N PRO A 18 -5.01 15.38 -15.15
CA PRO A 18 -4.10 14.34 -14.73
C PRO A 18 -4.85 13.01 -14.73
N ALA A 19 -4.38 12.04 -15.52
CA ALA A 19 -4.61 10.64 -15.20
C ALA A 19 -4.36 10.50 -13.70
N PRO A 20 -5.18 9.75 -12.91
CA PRO A 20 -4.89 9.59 -11.50
C PRO A 20 -3.44 9.11 -11.42
N THR A 21 -2.56 10.00 -10.94
CA THR A 21 -1.12 9.78 -11.00
C THR A 21 -0.81 8.44 -10.32
N GLY A 22 0.31 7.80 -10.62
CA GLY A 22 0.67 6.53 -9.95
C GLY A 22 0.45 6.57 -8.42
N ALA A 23 0.64 7.74 -7.81
CA ALA A 23 0.30 8.05 -6.42
C ALA A 23 -1.21 7.94 -6.07
N ALA A 24 -2.12 8.46 -6.88
CA ALA A 24 -3.56 8.35 -6.65
C ALA A 24 -4.05 6.90 -6.78
N ARG A 25 -3.52 6.14 -7.74
CA ARG A 25 -3.83 4.70 -7.89
C ARG A 25 -3.22 3.88 -6.76
N ALA A 26 -1.99 4.17 -6.35
CA ALA A 26 -1.36 3.57 -5.18
C ALA A 26 -2.16 3.84 -3.89
N ASN A 27 -2.61 5.07 -3.67
CA ASN A 27 -3.47 5.40 -2.53
C ASN A 27 -4.81 4.65 -2.54
N ARG A 28 -5.40 4.43 -3.72
CA ARG A 28 -6.60 3.57 -3.85
C ARG A 28 -6.29 2.12 -3.51
N ALA A 29 -5.18 1.57 -3.98
CA ALA A 29 -4.74 0.21 -3.65
C ALA A 29 -4.55 0.04 -2.15
N ILE A 30 -3.86 0.99 -1.52
CA ILE A 30 -3.61 1.00 -0.07
C ILE A 30 -4.92 1.10 0.69
N ARG A 31 -5.85 1.98 0.28
CA ARG A 31 -7.18 2.08 0.90
C ARG A 31 -7.98 0.80 0.76
N ALA A 32 -8.03 0.20 -0.42
CA ALA A 32 -8.72 -1.09 -0.63
C ALA A 32 -8.10 -2.20 0.24
N PHE A 33 -6.78 -2.21 0.37
CA PHE A 33 -6.07 -3.15 1.24
C PHE A 33 -6.36 -2.92 2.73
N GLN A 34 -6.37 -1.67 3.19
CA GLN A 34 -6.72 -1.34 4.58
C GLN A 34 -8.19 -1.63 4.88
N ASP A 35 -9.10 -1.28 3.97
CA ASP A 35 -10.54 -1.51 4.08
C ASP A 35 -10.88 -3.01 4.13
N SER A 36 -10.12 -3.84 3.41
CA SER A 36 -10.27 -5.29 3.43
C SER A 36 -10.03 -5.94 4.80
N ARG A 37 -9.45 -5.19 5.77
CA ARG A 37 -9.08 -5.68 7.10
C ARG A 37 -8.20 -6.93 7.10
N VAL A 38 -7.53 -7.25 5.98
CA VAL A 38 -6.65 -8.42 5.86
C VAL A 38 -5.55 -8.37 6.90
N VAL A 39 -4.91 -7.21 7.06
CA VAL A 39 -3.85 -7.03 8.06
C VAL A 39 -4.35 -7.33 9.47
N ASN A 40 -5.45 -6.71 9.87
CA ASN A 40 -6.00 -6.90 11.22
C ASN A 40 -6.43 -8.35 11.45
N THR A 41 -7.08 -8.98 10.47
CA THR A 41 -7.50 -10.38 10.56
C THR A 41 -6.30 -11.32 10.72
N CYS A 42 -5.25 -11.13 9.91
CA CYS A 42 -4.03 -11.91 9.99
C CYS A 42 -3.28 -11.69 11.30
N TRP A 43 -3.21 -10.44 11.76
CA TRP A 43 -2.60 -10.07 13.03
C TRP A 43 -3.33 -10.68 14.22
N GLN A 44 -4.65 -10.53 14.29
CA GLN A 44 -5.48 -11.09 15.35
C GLN A 44 -5.39 -12.62 15.41
N ASN A 45 -5.38 -13.29 14.25
CA ASN A 45 -5.17 -14.73 14.20
C ASN A 45 -3.78 -15.13 14.75
N LEU A 46 -2.76 -14.35 14.41
CA LEU A 46 -1.41 -14.57 14.92
C LEU A 46 -1.32 -14.30 16.43
N LEU A 47 -1.95 -13.26 16.97
CA LEU A 47 -2.00 -12.98 18.41
C LEU A 47 -2.68 -14.10 19.20
N ARG A 48 -3.71 -14.74 18.64
CA ARG A 48 -4.35 -15.92 19.26
C ARG A 48 -3.40 -17.11 19.36
N MET A 49 -2.55 -17.31 18.36
CA MET A 49 -1.55 -18.38 18.36
C MET A 49 -0.31 -18.03 19.19
N ASN A 50 0.07 -16.75 19.21
CA ASN A 50 1.25 -16.26 19.88
C ASN A 50 0.93 -14.94 20.62
N PRO A 51 0.38 -15.01 21.84
CA PRO A 51 0.01 -13.83 22.62
C PRO A 51 1.23 -13.08 23.18
N SER A 52 2.44 -13.60 23.00
CA SER A 52 3.68 -12.92 23.41
C SER A 52 4.15 -11.83 22.45
N LEU A 53 3.55 -11.78 21.25
CA LEU A 53 3.83 -10.74 20.27
C LEU A 53 3.47 -9.37 20.81
N ARG A 54 4.29 -8.39 20.46
CA ARG A 54 4.15 -6.98 20.86
C ARG A 54 3.80 -6.13 19.65
N ASP A 55 3.54 -4.85 19.92
CA ASP A 55 3.29 -3.87 18.88
C ASP A 55 4.50 -3.78 17.93
N ALA A 56 4.23 -3.71 16.63
CA ALA A 56 5.26 -3.75 15.60
C ALA A 56 4.89 -2.90 14.39
N SER A 57 5.86 -2.24 13.78
CA SER A 57 5.65 -1.49 12.54
C SER A 57 6.13 -2.32 11.36
N VAL A 58 5.22 -2.67 10.45
CA VAL A 58 5.50 -3.47 9.26
C VAL A 58 5.31 -2.65 8.00
N ARG A 59 6.21 -2.84 7.03
CA ARG A 59 6.11 -2.18 5.73
C ARG A 59 5.59 -3.17 4.70
N ILE A 60 4.46 -2.85 4.10
CA ILE A 60 3.76 -3.72 3.14
C ILE A 60 3.87 -3.09 1.76
N THR A 61 4.42 -3.84 0.82
CA THR A 61 4.52 -3.45 -0.59
C THR A 61 3.56 -4.31 -1.40
N LEU A 62 2.58 -3.67 -2.04
CA LEU A 62 1.52 -4.28 -2.83
C LEU A 62 1.83 -4.10 -4.31
N SER A 63 1.93 -5.20 -5.04
CA SER A 63 2.06 -5.16 -6.50
C SER A 63 0.68 -5.22 -7.14
N VAL A 64 0.35 -4.23 -7.93
CA VAL A 64 -0.95 -4.08 -8.61
C VAL A 64 -0.74 -4.19 -10.11
N ASN A 65 -1.52 -5.05 -10.77
CA ASN A 65 -1.41 -5.23 -12.21
C ASN A 65 -2.21 -4.18 -13.01
N GLY A 66 -2.13 -4.26 -14.34
CA GLY A 66 -2.86 -3.39 -15.24
C GLY A 66 -4.40 -3.42 -15.06
N GLN A 67 -4.94 -4.52 -14.54
CA GLN A 67 -6.38 -4.66 -14.27
C GLN A 67 -6.81 -4.06 -12.93
N GLY A 68 -5.87 -3.59 -12.10
CA GLY A 68 -6.15 -3.04 -10.78
C GLY A 68 -6.28 -4.10 -9.70
N ARG A 69 -5.81 -5.32 -9.98
CA ARG A 69 -5.81 -6.43 -9.04
C ARG A 69 -4.48 -6.46 -8.30
N ILE A 70 -4.54 -6.59 -6.98
CA ILE A 70 -3.34 -6.86 -6.17
C ILE A 70 -2.92 -8.30 -6.47
N THR A 71 -1.75 -8.48 -7.09
CA THR A 71 -1.21 -9.79 -7.48
C THR A 71 -0.26 -10.35 -6.43
N SER A 72 0.41 -9.47 -5.69
CA SER A 72 1.36 -9.85 -4.64
C SER A 72 1.38 -8.81 -3.53
N ALA A 73 1.74 -9.27 -2.33
CA ALA A 73 2.10 -8.42 -1.22
C ALA A 73 3.42 -8.93 -0.63
N THR A 74 4.32 -8.01 -0.32
CA THR A 74 5.58 -8.31 0.35
C THR A 74 5.60 -7.55 1.67
N VAL A 75 5.71 -8.27 2.78
CA VAL A 75 5.79 -7.67 4.11
C VAL A 75 7.25 -7.65 4.55
N SER A 76 7.75 -6.45 4.87
CA SER A 76 9.09 -6.22 5.42
C SER A 76 8.99 -5.75 6.87
N GLY A 77 9.92 -6.21 7.71
CA GLY A 77 9.90 -5.93 9.15
C GLY A 77 8.84 -6.71 9.93
N SER A 78 8.27 -7.77 9.34
CA SER A 78 7.30 -8.61 10.04
C SER A 78 7.97 -9.37 11.18
N PRO A 79 7.37 -9.40 12.38
CA PRO A 79 7.91 -10.17 13.51
C PRO A 79 7.74 -11.69 13.35
N ASP A 80 6.88 -12.15 12.42
CA ASP A 80 6.55 -13.57 12.25
C ASP A 80 6.22 -13.92 10.78
N PRO A 81 6.78 -15.01 10.22
CA PRO A 81 6.55 -15.39 8.82
C PRO A 81 5.11 -15.84 8.52
N ARG A 82 4.34 -16.28 9.53
CA ARG A 82 2.93 -16.67 9.36
C ARG A 82 2.06 -15.46 9.05
N PHE A 83 2.44 -14.28 9.54
CA PHE A 83 1.75 -13.03 9.20
C PHE A 83 1.92 -12.68 7.72
N ASP A 84 3.15 -12.79 7.19
CA ASP A 84 3.42 -12.58 5.76
C ASP A 84 2.65 -13.59 4.89
N ALA A 85 2.71 -14.88 5.25
CA ALA A 85 1.95 -15.93 4.55
C ALA A 85 0.43 -15.67 4.56
N CYS A 86 -0.12 -15.21 5.68
CA CYS A 86 -1.54 -14.88 5.79
C CYS A 86 -1.92 -13.71 4.88
N ILE A 87 -1.14 -12.63 4.86
CA ILE A 87 -1.40 -11.48 3.99
C ILE A 87 -1.32 -11.91 2.52
N ARG A 88 -0.27 -12.64 2.13
CA ARG A 88 -0.09 -13.12 0.75
C ARG A 88 -1.22 -14.03 0.28
N GLY A 89 -1.76 -14.86 1.17
CA GLY A 89 -2.93 -15.71 0.85
C GLY A 89 -4.23 -14.93 0.69
N ARG A 90 -4.34 -13.74 1.28
CA ARG A 90 -5.57 -12.93 1.31
C ARG A 90 -5.58 -11.77 0.34
N VAL A 91 -4.44 -11.28 -0.12
CA VAL A 91 -4.42 -10.11 -1.04
C VAL A 91 -5.14 -10.36 -2.36
N GLY A 92 -5.20 -11.62 -2.80
CA GLY A 92 -5.96 -12.02 -3.98
C GLY A 92 -7.49 -11.97 -3.82
N THR A 93 -8.01 -11.81 -2.60
CA THR A 93 -9.45 -11.66 -2.31
C THR A 93 -9.89 -10.20 -2.27
N ILE A 94 -8.95 -9.25 -2.34
CA ILE A 94 -9.25 -7.82 -2.30
C ILE A 94 -9.86 -7.41 -3.64
N ALA A 95 -10.94 -6.63 -3.58
CA ALA A 95 -11.61 -6.14 -4.77
C ALA A 95 -10.65 -5.31 -5.64
N PRO A 96 -10.70 -5.46 -6.98
CA PRO A 96 -9.86 -4.68 -7.87
C PRO A 96 -10.22 -3.19 -7.80
N ILE A 97 -9.22 -2.32 -7.85
CA ILE A 97 -9.38 -0.86 -7.76
C ILE A 97 -9.70 -0.19 -9.11
N GLY A 98 -9.89 -0.99 -10.17
CA GLY A 98 -10.10 -0.55 -11.55
C GLY A 98 -8.84 -0.60 -12.41
N ALA A 99 -9.02 -0.74 -13.72
CA ALA A 99 -7.93 -0.83 -14.71
C ALA A 99 -7.05 0.44 -14.76
N GLY A 100 -5.80 0.30 -15.21
CA GLY A 100 -4.76 1.36 -15.24
C GLY A 100 -3.35 0.79 -15.41
N GLU A 101 -2.29 1.54 -15.10
CA GLU A 101 -0.89 1.08 -15.24
C GLU A 101 -0.37 0.27 -14.05
N SER A 102 0.28 -0.87 -14.31
CA SER A 102 0.89 -1.69 -13.26
C SER A 102 1.79 -0.85 -12.35
N LEU A 103 1.65 -1.01 -11.04
CA LEU A 103 2.40 -0.23 -10.06
C LEU A 103 2.64 -1.03 -8.78
N ASP A 104 3.64 -0.59 -8.04
CA ASP A 104 3.87 -1.01 -6.67
C ASP A 104 3.46 0.10 -5.71
N ALA A 105 2.56 -0.22 -4.79
CA ALA A 105 2.08 0.67 -3.75
C ALA A 105 2.66 0.23 -2.41
N GLN A 106 3.13 1.18 -1.60
CA GLN A 106 3.74 0.85 -0.32
C GLN A 106 3.04 1.57 0.83
N THR A 107 2.81 0.85 1.91
CA THR A 107 2.21 1.39 3.13
C THR A 107 2.90 0.82 4.36
N THR A 108 2.99 1.63 5.41
CA THR A 108 3.46 1.19 6.72
C THR A 108 2.25 1.02 7.61
N VAL A 109 2.12 -0.15 8.24
CA VAL A 109 1.05 -0.44 9.17
C VAL A 109 1.65 -0.66 10.55
N ASN A 110 1.10 0.03 11.54
CA ASN A 110 1.41 -0.23 12.94
C ASN A 110 0.44 -1.30 13.43
N LEU A 111 1.00 -2.45 13.80
CA LEU A 111 0.29 -3.55 14.39
C LEU A 111 0.21 -3.28 15.89
N THR A 112 -1.00 -3.11 16.42
CA THR A 112 -1.23 -2.94 17.85
C THR A 112 -1.83 -4.20 18.44
N THR A 113 -1.44 -4.50 19.67
CA THR A 113 -1.98 -5.61 20.46
C THR A 113 -3.24 -5.22 21.24
N GLY A 114 -3.44 -3.91 21.48
CA GLY A 114 -4.70 -3.32 21.93
C GLY A 114 -5.54 -2.90 20.73
N GLY A 115 -6.67 -3.57 20.52
CA GLY A 115 -7.71 -3.17 19.57
C GLY A 115 -8.72 -2.23 20.22
#